data_AF-A0A7L2EYT9-F1
#
_entry.id   AF-A0A7L2EYT9-F1
#
_cell.length_a   1.000
_cell.length_b   1.000
_cell.length_c   1.000
_cell.angle_alpha   90.00
_cell.angle_beta   90.00
_cell.angle_gamma   90.00
#
_symmetry.space_group_name_H-M   'P 1'
#
loop_
_entity.id
_entity.type
_entity.pdbx_description
1 polymer ?
#
loop_
_entity_poly.entity_id
_entity_poly.type
_entity_poly.pdbx_seq_one_letter_code
_entity_poly.pdbx_strand_id
1 'polypeptide(L)'
;RIDVHRKENAGAAEKAISIHSTPEGCSAACRMILDIMHKEAKDTKTADEVPLKILAHNNFVGRLIGKEGRNLKKVEQDTETKITISSLQELTLYNPERTITVKGCPESCCRAEQEIMKKVREAYENDVAAMS
;
A
#
# COMPACT_ATOMS: atom_id res chain seq x y z
N ARG A 1 13.88 -10.11 -2.22
CA ARG A 1 14.54 -9.60 -0.98
C ARG A 1 13.49 -8.89 -0.15
N ILE A 2 13.42 -9.12 1.16
CA ILE A 2 12.50 -8.44 2.08
C ILE A 2 13.34 -7.77 3.16
N ASP A 3 13.19 -6.45 3.32
CA ASP A 3 13.92 -5.66 4.33
C ASP A 3 12.91 -5.01 5.29
N VAL A 4 13.19 -5.08 6.60
CA VAL A 4 12.36 -4.43 7.63
C VAL A 4 13.10 -3.20 8.13
N HIS A 5 12.52 -2.02 7.89
CA HIS A 5 13.15 -0.75 8.21
C HIS A 5 12.71 -0.25 9.59
N ARG A 6 13.64 0.38 10.32
CA ARG A 6 13.28 1.24 11.45
C ARG A 6 12.77 2.55 10.87
N LYS A 7 11.57 3.00 11.24
CA LYS A 7 11.07 4.32 10.82
C LYS A 7 11.83 5.41 11.61
N GLU A 8 12.16 6.52 10.95
CA GLU A 8 13.02 7.59 11.51
C GLU A 8 12.42 8.28 12.76
N ASN A 9 11.12 8.12 13.00
CA ASN A 9 10.47 8.63 14.20
C ASN A 9 10.64 7.64 15.37
N ALA A 10 11.61 7.91 16.24
CA ALA A 10 11.75 7.22 17.52
C ALA A 10 10.41 7.26 18.28
N GLY A 11 9.76 6.11 18.46
CA GLY A 11 8.45 5.98 19.10
C GLY A 11 7.27 5.66 18.16
N ALA A 12 7.49 5.55 16.84
CA ALA A 12 6.44 5.12 15.93
C ALA A 12 6.02 3.66 16.19
N ALA A 13 4.72 3.43 16.34
CA ALA A 13 4.14 2.10 16.56
C ALA A 13 4.18 1.18 15.30
N GLU A 14 4.57 1.71 14.15
CA GLU A 14 4.57 1.02 12.85
C GLU A 14 5.97 0.99 12.22
N LYS A 15 6.30 -0.11 11.54
CA LYS A 15 7.57 -0.30 10.80
C LYS A 15 7.30 -0.54 9.32
N ALA A 16 8.12 0.05 8.46
CA ALA A 16 8.02 -0.16 7.02
C ALA A 16 8.71 -1.47 6.61
N ILE A 17 8.11 -2.18 5.66
CA ILE A 17 8.66 -3.40 5.05
C ILE A 17 8.82 -3.13 3.56
N SER A 18 10.03 -3.29 3.05
CA SER A 18 10.33 -3.18 1.62
C SER A 18 10.42 -4.58 1.01
N ILE A 19 9.71 -4.80 -0.09
CA ILE A 19 9.68 -6.07 -0.82
C ILE A 19 10.18 -5.83 -2.24
N HIS A 20 11.29 -6.47 -2.57
CA HIS A 20 11.89 -6.43 -3.91
C HIS A 20 11.76 -7.81 -4.57
N SER A 21 10.88 -7.93 -5.56
CA SER A 21 10.60 -9.16 -6.32
C SER A 21 9.89 -8.84 -7.64
N THR A 22 9.47 -9.87 -8.39
CA THR A 22 8.48 -9.72 -9.47
C THR A 22 7.13 -9.27 -8.90
N PRO A 23 6.20 -8.74 -9.72
CA PRO A 23 4.87 -8.36 -9.25
C PRO A 23 4.16 -9.47 -8.48
N GLU A 24 4.20 -10.70 -9.00
CA GLU A 24 3.59 -11.88 -8.38
C GLU A 24 4.29 -12.23 -7.06
N GLY A 25 5.63 -12.13 -7.04
CA GLY A 25 6.40 -12.38 -5.84
C GLY A 25 6.18 -11.33 -4.74
N CYS A 26 5.95 -10.07 -5.11
CA CYS A 26 5.59 -9.01 -4.18
C CYS A 26 4.21 -9.26 -3.56
N SER A 27 3.20 -9.57 -4.39
CA SER A 27 1.86 -9.88 -3.90
C SER A 27 1.82 -11.14 -3.04
N ALA A 28 2.57 -12.19 -3.40
CA ALA A 28 2.70 -13.40 -2.59
C ALA A 28 3.32 -13.11 -1.22
N ALA A 29 4.39 -12.31 -1.17
CA ALA A 29 5.01 -11.89 0.08
C ALA A 29 4.08 -11.01 0.92
N CYS A 30 3.38 -10.06 0.29
CA CYS A 30 2.38 -9.22 0.96
C CYS A 30 1.27 -10.08 1.59
N ARG A 31 0.78 -11.10 0.87
CA ARG A 31 -0.22 -12.04 1.39
C ARG A 31 0.28 -12.77 2.62
N MET A 32 1.48 -13.36 2.56
CA MET A 32 2.06 -14.08 3.69
C MET A 32 2.22 -13.18 4.92
N ILE A 33 2.69 -11.95 4.74
CA ILE A 33 2.81 -10.98 5.84
C ILE A 33 1.44 -10.66 6.42
N LEU A 34 0.44 -10.39 5.58
CA LEU A 34 -0.91 -10.07 6.02
C LEU A 34 -1.53 -11.23 6.82
N ASP A 35 -1.39 -12.47 6.34
CA ASP A 35 -1.88 -13.67 7.02
C ASP A 35 -1.22 -13.85 8.40
N ILE A 36 0.10 -13.63 8.51
CA ILE A 36 0.83 -13.69 9.79
C ILE A 36 0.29 -12.62 10.75
N MET A 37 0.12 -11.39 10.28
CA MET A 37 -0.34 -10.27 11.11
C MET A 37 -1.77 -10.48 11.60
N HIS A 38 -2.68 -10.96 10.75
CA HIS A 38 -4.06 -11.29 11.16
C HIS A 38 -4.10 -12.44 12.16
N LYS A 39 -3.29 -13.48 11.95
CA LYS A 39 -3.18 -14.59 12.89
C LYS A 39 -2.71 -14.10 14.26
N GLU A 40 -1.63 -13.32 14.31
CA GLU A 40 -1.09 -12.77 15.55
C GLU A 40 -2.12 -11.89 16.26
N ALA A 41 -2.82 -11.01 15.52
CA ALA A 41 -3.85 -10.14 16.08
C ALA A 41 -5.00 -10.94 16.73
N LYS A 42 -5.42 -12.04 16.09
CA LYS A 42 -6.45 -12.95 16.59
C LYS A 42 -5.98 -13.73 17.82
N ASP A 43 -4.78 -14.30 17.77
CA ASP A 43 -4.22 -15.14 18.84
C ASP A 43 -3.97 -14.32 20.12
N THR A 44 -3.57 -13.05 19.97
CA THR A 44 -3.30 -12.12 21.08
C THR A 44 -4.47 -11.24 21.49
N LYS A 45 -5.58 -11.25 20.72
CA LYS A 45 -6.74 -10.35 20.89
C LYS A 45 -6.36 -8.87 20.94
N THR A 46 -5.38 -8.48 20.13
CA THR A 46 -4.82 -7.11 20.15
C THR A 46 -5.55 -6.15 19.22
N ALA A 47 -6.20 -6.66 18.16
CA ALA A 47 -6.98 -5.85 17.24
C ALA A 47 -8.05 -6.69 16.53
N ASP A 48 -9.21 -6.10 16.27
CA ASP A 48 -10.29 -6.71 15.49
C ASP A 48 -10.04 -6.61 13.97
N GLU A 49 -9.25 -5.62 13.54
CA GLU A 49 -8.92 -5.38 12.13
C GLU A 49 -7.44 -4.99 12.00
N VAL A 50 -6.74 -5.59 11.04
CA VAL A 50 -5.37 -5.23 10.66
C VAL A 50 -5.41 -4.65 9.24
N PRO A 51 -5.43 -3.31 9.07
CA PRO A 51 -5.47 -2.73 7.73
C PRO A 51 -4.14 -2.94 7.00
N LEU A 52 -4.20 -3.18 5.70
CA LEU A 52 -3.02 -3.16 4.84
C LEU A 52 -2.63 -1.70 4.54
N LYS A 53 -1.38 -1.33 4.80
CA LYS A 53 -0.84 0.01 4.50
C LYS A 53 0.27 -0.08 3.48
N ILE A 54 0.07 0.58 2.34
CA ILE A 54 1.03 0.63 1.23
C ILE A 54 1.61 2.04 1.18
N LEU A 55 2.94 2.13 1.07
CA LEU A 55 3.65 3.40 0.85
C LEU A 55 3.90 3.56 -0.65
N ALA A 56 3.52 4.71 -1.19
CA ALA A 56 3.76 5.04 -2.59
C ALA A 56 4.20 6.50 -2.74
N HIS A 57 5.23 6.73 -3.54
CA HIS A 57 5.72 8.08 -3.81
C HIS A 57 4.62 8.97 -4.40
N ASN A 58 4.51 10.20 -3.91
CA ASN A 58 3.40 11.11 -4.23
C ASN A 58 3.18 11.31 -5.74
N ASN A 59 4.25 11.32 -6.55
CA ASN A 59 4.19 11.47 -8.01
C ASN A 59 3.28 10.43 -8.69
N PHE A 60 3.21 9.21 -8.16
CA PHE A 60 2.47 8.12 -8.80
C PHE A 60 1.03 7.99 -8.28
N VAL A 61 0.76 8.54 -7.09
CA VAL A 61 -0.53 8.43 -6.39
C VAL A 61 -1.64 9.19 -7.14
N GLY A 62 -1.32 10.27 -7.85
CA GLY A 62 -2.30 11.02 -8.64
C GLY A 62 -3.00 10.16 -9.71
N ARG A 63 -2.26 9.27 -10.39
CA ARG A 63 -2.81 8.35 -11.41
C ARG A 63 -3.66 7.24 -10.80
N LEU A 64 -3.29 6.78 -9.60
CA LEU A 64 -4.10 5.84 -8.81
C LEU A 64 -5.44 6.47 -8.41
N ILE A 65 -5.44 7.73 -7.94
CA ILE A 65 -6.67 8.46 -7.58
C ILE A 65 -7.55 8.67 -8.81
N GLY A 66 -6.96 9.16 -9.89
CA GLY A 66 -7.65 9.52 -11.12
C GLY A 66 -8.54 10.77 -10.98
N LYS A 67 -9.06 11.26 -12.10
CA LYS A 67 -9.94 12.44 -12.11
C LYS A 67 -11.16 12.20 -11.22
N GLU A 68 -11.39 13.11 -10.25
CA GLU A 68 -12.48 13.04 -9.26
C GLU A 68 -12.48 11.77 -8.40
N GLY A 69 -11.33 11.11 -8.25
CA GLY A 69 -11.20 9.88 -7.47
C GLY A 69 -11.81 8.65 -8.14
N ARG A 70 -12.20 8.73 -9.43
CA ARG A 70 -12.91 7.64 -10.12
C ARG A 70 -12.10 6.35 -10.20
N ASN A 71 -10.78 6.44 -10.39
CA ASN A 71 -9.94 5.25 -10.45
C ASN A 71 -9.86 4.56 -9.07
N LEU A 72 -9.67 5.33 -8.00
CA LEU A 72 -9.63 4.79 -6.64
C LEU A 72 -10.96 4.12 -6.28
N LYS A 73 -12.09 4.79 -6.55
CA LYS A 73 -13.44 4.24 -6.33
C LYS A 73 -13.68 2.94 -7.11
N LYS A 74 -13.15 2.85 -8.33
CA LYS A 74 -13.21 1.62 -9.13
C LYS A 74 -12.44 0.48 -8.47
N VAL A 75 -11.23 0.75 -7.97
CA VAL A 75 -10.45 -0.26 -7.24
C VAL A 75 -11.20 -0.68 -5.96
N GLU A 76 -11.73 0.26 -5.18
CA GLU A 76 -12.56 -0.04 -3.99
C GLU A 76 -13.73 -0.98 -4.35
N GLN A 77 -14.46 -0.66 -5.43
CA GLN A 77 -15.61 -1.44 -5.88
C GLN A 77 -15.22 -2.84 -6.39
N ASP A 78 -14.23 -2.93 -7.28
CA ASP A 78 -13.83 -4.18 -7.92
C ASP A 78 -13.19 -5.17 -6.93
N THR A 79 -12.66 -4.66 -5.82
CA THR A 79 -11.95 -5.46 -4.80
C THR A 79 -12.72 -5.61 -3.50
N GLU A 80 -13.89 -4.97 -3.37
CA GLU A 80 -14.70 -4.93 -2.16
C GLU A 80 -13.90 -4.46 -0.93
N THR A 81 -13.14 -3.37 -1.12
CA THR A 81 -12.33 -2.76 -0.06
C THR A 81 -12.71 -1.31 0.19
N LYS A 82 -12.37 -0.82 1.38
CA LYS A 82 -12.34 0.61 1.68
C LYS A 82 -10.90 1.10 1.61
N ILE A 83 -10.64 2.09 0.77
CA ILE A 83 -9.30 2.64 0.56
C ILE A 83 -9.29 4.12 0.94
N THR A 84 -8.33 4.51 1.79
CA THR A 84 -8.04 5.91 2.11
C THR A 84 -6.58 6.22 1.82
N ILE A 85 -6.30 7.47 1.49
CA ILE A 85 -4.94 7.94 1.18
C ILE A 85 -4.64 9.10 2.12
N SER A 86 -3.48 9.06 2.79
CA SER A 86 -3.02 10.11 3.71
C SER A 86 -3.08 11.49 3.07
N SER A 87 -3.21 12.54 3.86
CA SER A 87 -3.30 13.90 3.34
C SER A 87 -1.98 14.36 2.71
N LEU A 88 -2.02 15.39 1.85
CA LEU A 88 -0.80 15.98 1.29
C LEU A 88 0.00 16.73 2.36
N GLN A 89 -0.66 17.21 3.42
CA GLN A 89 -0.06 17.92 4.54
C GLN A 89 0.83 17.02 5.41
N GLU A 90 0.65 15.70 5.34
CA GLU A 90 1.49 14.71 6.05
C GLU A 90 2.82 14.42 5.33
N LEU A 91 3.00 14.93 4.10
CA LEU A 91 4.27 14.82 3.39
C LEU A 91 5.31 15.77 3.99
N THR A 92 6.56 15.32 4.03
CA THR A 92 7.70 16.17 4.37
C THR A 92 8.74 16.08 3.26
N LEU A 93 9.70 17.01 3.26
CA LEU A 93 10.82 16.97 2.29
C LEU A 93 11.58 15.63 2.32
N TYR A 94 11.63 15.00 3.50
CA TYR A 94 12.32 13.73 3.73
C TYR A 94 11.40 12.50 3.60
N ASN A 95 10.09 12.70 3.50
CA ASN A 95 9.11 11.64 3.33
C ASN A 95 8.10 12.02 2.24
N PRO A 96 8.44 11.78 0.96
CA PRO A 96 7.56 12.05 -0.18
C PRO A 96 6.51 10.94 -0.42
N GLU A 97 6.41 9.96 0.47
CA GLU A 97 5.51 8.82 0.33
C GLU A 97 4.15 9.09 0.99
N ARG A 98 3.09 8.73 0.27
CA ARG A 98 1.71 8.72 0.78
C ARG A 98 1.40 7.34 1.34
N THR A 99 0.66 7.30 2.44
CA THR A 99 0.14 6.05 3.00
C THR A 99 -1.24 5.76 2.41
N ILE A 100 -1.34 4.65 1.68
CA ILE A 100 -2.60 4.12 1.16
C ILE A 100 -3.06 3.03 2.14
N THR A 101 -4.14 3.28 2.86
CA THR A 101 -4.72 2.34 3.83
C THR A 101 -5.87 1.59 3.18
N VAL A 102 -5.79 0.26 3.16
CA VAL A 102 -6.76 -0.66 2.58
C VAL A 102 -7.39 -1.47 3.70
N LYS A 103 -8.72 -1.48 3.74
CA LYS A 103 -9.53 -2.20 4.72
C LYS A 103 -10.47 -3.17 4.02
N GLY A 104 -10.59 -4.37 4.57
CA GLY A 104 -11.35 -5.49 4.00
C GLY A 104 -10.85 -6.82 4.54
N CYS A 105 -11.40 -7.92 4.05
CA CYS A 105 -10.83 -9.25 4.35
C CYS A 105 -9.44 -9.41 3.70
N PRO A 106 -8.59 -10.34 4.19
CA PRO A 106 -7.25 -10.55 3.66
C PRO A 106 -7.21 -10.77 2.14
N GLU A 107 -8.16 -11.54 1.60
CA GLU A 107 -8.29 -11.77 0.15
C GLU A 107 -8.56 -10.48 -0.62
N SER A 108 -9.51 -9.66 -0.15
CA SER A 108 -9.86 -8.38 -0.78
C SER A 108 -8.71 -7.38 -0.69
N CYS A 109 -8.01 -7.31 0.44
CA CYS A 109 -6.81 -6.49 0.60
C CYS A 109 -5.69 -6.89 -0.38
N CYS A 110 -5.47 -8.19 -0.61
CA CYS A 110 -4.49 -8.64 -1.59
C CYS A 110 -4.88 -8.32 -3.03
N ARG A 111 -6.17 -8.43 -3.40
CA ARG A 111 -6.64 -8.00 -4.73
C ARG A 111 -6.45 -6.49 -4.92
N ALA A 112 -6.77 -5.70 -3.90
CA ALA A 112 -6.53 -4.26 -3.91
C ALA A 112 -5.04 -3.91 -4.03
N GLU A 113 -4.16 -4.63 -3.31
CA GLU A 113 -2.70 -4.46 -3.43
C GLU A 113 -2.23 -4.65 -4.87
N GLN A 114 -2.67 -5.72 -5.54
CA GLN A 114 -2.31 -6.01 -6.92
C GLN A 114 -2.71 -4.87 -7.87
N GLU A 115 -3.96 -4.40 -7.78
CA GLU A 115 -4.48 -3.31 -8.61
C GLU A 115 -3.79 -1.96 -8.32
N ILE A 116 -3.55 -1.66 -7.03
CA ILE A 116 -2.83 -0.46 -6.60
C ILE A 116 -1.41 -0.48 -7.16
N MET A 117 -0.66 -1.56 -6.91
CA MET A 117 0.74 -1.66 -7.30
C MET A 117 0.92 -1.78 -8.81
N LYS A 118 -0.05 -2.34 -9.53
CA LYS A 118 -0.08 -2.27 -11.00
C LYS A 118 -0.15 -0.82 -11.47
N LYS A 119 -1.11 -0.03 -10.98
CA LYS A 119 -1.25 1.39 -11.35
C LYS A 119 -0.04 2.24 -10.97
N VAL A 120 0.58 1.97 -9.82
CA VAL A 120 1.80 2.66 -9.38
C VAL A 120 2.97 2.34 -10.30
N ARG A 121 3.16 1.07 -10.69
CA ARG A 121 4.22 0.67 -11.62
C ARG A 121 4.01 1.24 -13.02
N GLU A 122 2.79 1.16 -13.56
CA GLU A 122 2.42 1.79 -14.83
C GLU A 122 2.71 3.31 -14.80
N ALA A 123 2.42 3.97 -13.67
CA ALA A 123 2.75 5.38 -13.51
C ALA A 123 4.27 5.64 -13.56
N TYR A 124 5.05 4.84 -12.84
CA TYR A 124 6.50 4.96 -12.84
C TYR A 124 7.09 4.73 -14.24
N GLU A 125 6.69 3.67 -14.93
CA GLU A 125 7.18 3.31 -16.27
C GLU A 125 6.87 4.41 -17.30
N ASN A 126 5.67 4.98 -17.26
CA ASN A 126 5.29 6.09 -18.15
C ASN A 126 6.13 7.36 -17.91
N ASP A 127 6.48 7.65 -16.65
CA ASP A 127 7.32 8.81 -16.32
C ASP A 127 8.75 8.62 -16.81
N VAL A 128 9.31 7.42 -16.63
CA VAL A 128 10.66 7.08 -17.13
C VAL A 128 10.70 7.17 -18.65
N ALA A 129 9.70 6.64 -19.35
CA ALA A 129 9.62 6.69 -20.81
C ALA A 129 9.45 8.11 -21.37
N ALA A 130 8.84 9.03 -20.62
CA ALA A 130 8.71 10.43 -21.04
C ALA A 130 10.00 11.24 -20.86
N MET A 131 10.96 10.73 -20.07
CA MET A 131 12.26 11.36 -19.81
C MET A 131 13.36 10.87 -20.76
N SER A 132 13.13 9.78 -21.49
CA SER A 132 14.02 9.21 -22.51
C SER A 132 13.74 9.78 -23.90
#